data_AF-A0A1N7NBU1-F1
#
_entry.id   AF-A0A1N7NBU1-F1
#
_cell.length_a   1.000
_cell.length_b   1.000
_cell.length_c   1.000
_cell.angle_alpha   90.00
_cell.angle_beta   90.00
_cell.angle_gamma   90.00
#
_symmetry.space_group_name_H-M   'P 1'
#
loop_
_entity.id
_entity.type
_entity.pdbx_description
1 polymer ?
#
loop_
_entity_poly.entity_id
_entity_poly.type
_entity_poly.pdbx_seq_one_letter_code
_entity_poly.pdbx_strand_id
1 'polypeptide(L)'
;MAAGFNRSTETTFLWMIPILVTLHNLEETFWIEEAAVPDALFNFLPALSSLFPPSVPQMAVATTLLTLLVWWVAYSACIRQRATDVLLLHFIAGVLFINAISHILISLISLHYQPGLITALLLNLPYCLWFLKRAVQTGDFHRKQLNTILWVAIPLIPILSLLAHSLGKGVELLFG
;
A
#
# COMPACT_ATOMS: atom_id res chain seq x y z
N MET A 1 20.13 19.92 -20.08
CA MET A 1 18.90 19.71 -20.88
C MET A 1 18.24 18.46 -20.34
N ALA A 2 17.17 18.62 -19.55
CA ALA A 2 16.37 17.48 -19.10
C ALA A 2 15.62 16.93 -20.31
N ALA A 3 15.74 15.62 -20.56
CA ALA A 3 14.96 14.94 -21.58
C ALA A 3 13.47 15.24 -21.35
N GLY A 4 12.79 15.67 -22.41
CA GLY A 4 11.38 16.05 -22.34
C GLY A 4 10.53 14.89 -21.86
N PHE A 5 9.90 15.07 -20.70
CA PHE A 5 8.87 14.24 -20.10
C PHE A 5 7.76 13.96 -21.15
N ASN A 6 7.65 12.74 -21.66
CA ASN A 6 6.64 12.40 -22.66
C ASN A 6 5.30 12.12 -21.95
N ARG A 7 4.59 13.23 -21.64
CA ARG A 7 3.48 13.35 -20.67
C ARG A 7 2.34 12.32 -20.79
N SER A 8 2.04 11.80 -21.98
CA SER A 8 0.87 10.92 -22.18
C SER A 8 1.10 9.48 -21.73
N THR A 9 2.27 8.90 -22.02
CA THR A 9 2.59 7.53 -21.60
C THR A 9 2.89 7.42 -20.10
N GLU A 10 3.43 8.46 -19.49
CA GLU A 10 3.79 8.45 -18.07
C GLU A 10 2.59 8.61 -17.14
N THR A 11 1.57 9.34 -17.59
CA THR A 11 0.31 9.46 -16.85
C THR A 11 -0.45 8.13 -16.77
N THR A 12 -0.43 7.30 -17.83
CA THR A 12 -1.04 5.96 -17.79
C THR A 12 -0.45 5.09 -16.69
N PHE A 13 0.87 5.12 -16.48
CA PHE A 13 1.52 4.34 -15.43
C PHE A 13 1.20 4.89 -14.04
N LEU A 14 1.17 6.22 -13.87
CA LEU A 14 0.78 6.82 -12.59
C LEU A 14 -0.65 6.42 -12.16
N TRP A 15 -1.58 6.32 -13.12
CA TRP A 15 -2.95 5.87 -12.85
C TRP A 15 -3.08 4.41 -12.44
N MET A 16 -2.08 3.56 -12.73
CA MET A 16 -2.12 2.17 -12.30
C MET A 16 -2.00 2.04 -10.77
N ILE A 17 -1.34 2.99 -10.10
CA ILE A 17 -1.11 2.95 -8.65
C ILE A 17 -2.43 2.96 -7.85
N PRO A 18 -3.37 3.92 -8.02
CA PRO A 18 -4.64 3.87 -7.30
C PRO A 18 -5.49 2.64 -7.67
N ILE A 19 -5.41 2.15 -8.91
CA ILE A 19 -6.12 0.92 -9.33
C ILE A 19 -5.59 -0.28 -8.55
N LEU A 20 -4.27 -0.45 -8.48
CA LEU A 20 -3.65 -1.55 -7.75
C LEU A 20 -3.93 -1.49 -6.25
N VAL A 21 -3.85 -0.30 -5.65
CA VAL A 21 -4.24 -0.10 -4.24
C VAL A 21 -5.71 -0.48 -4.03
N THR A 22 -6.60 -0.11 -4.94
CA THR A 22 -8.02 -0.47 -4.85
C THR A 22 -8.21 -1.99 -4.88
N LEU A 23 -7.60 -2.68 -5.83
CA LEU A 23 -7.72 -4.14 -5.96
C LEU A 23 -7.15 -4.89 -4.75
N HIS A 24 -5.99 -4.45 -4.26
CA HIS A 24 -5.36 -4.99 -3.07
C HIS A 24 -6.23 -4.80 -1.83
N ASN A 25 -6.70 -3.58 -1.60
CA ASN A 25 -7.59 -3.24 -0.49
C ASN A 25 -8.92 -4.00 -0.54
N LEU A 26 -9.45 -4.25 -1.73
CA LEU A 26 -10.63 -5.11 -1.90
C LEU A 26 -10.32 -6.54 -1.49
N GLU A 27 -9.22 -7.14 -1.96
CA GLU A 27 -8.82 -8.49 -1.54
C GLU A 27 -8.67 -8.58 -0.02
N GLU A 28 -7.95 -7.64 0.60
CA GLU A 28 -7.77 -7.60 2.05
C GLU A 28 -9.12 -7.51 2.78
N THR A 29 -10.03 -6.64 2.33
CA THR A 29 -11.33 -6.46 2.97
C THR A 29 -12.22 -7.68 2.82
N PHE A 30 -12.23 -8.33 1.65
CA PHE A 30 -13.08 -9.50 1.40
C PHE A 30 -12.63 -10.74 2.17
N TRP A 31 -11.34 -10.91 2.40
CA TRP A 31 -10.78 -12.11 3.04
C TRP A 31 -10.17 -11.87 4.42
N ILE A 32 -10.42 -10.72 5.06
CA ILE A 32 -9.76 -10.36 6.33
C ILE A 32 -9.92 -11.42 7.43
N GLU A 33 -11.01 -12.19 7.42
CA GLU A 33 -11.27 -13.27 8.38
C GLU A 33 -10.27 -14.44 8.25
N GLU A 34 -9.63 -14.61 7.10
CA GLU A 34 -8.60 -15.61 6.84
C GLU A 34 -7.20 -15.15 7.29
N ALA A 35 -7.05 -13.90 7.76
CA ALA A 35 -5.76 -13.36 8.16
C ALA A 35 -5.21 -14.08 9.40
N ALA A 36 -4.12 -14.83 9.20
CA ALA A 36 -3.38 -15.46 10.29
C ALA A 36 -2.23 -14.57 10.77
N VAL A 37 -2.28 -14.09 12.01
CA VAL A 37 -1.19 -13.34 12.62
C VAL A 37 -0.27 -14.30 13.39
N PRO A 38 1.06 -14.32 13.14
CA PRO A 38 1.96 -15.19 13.89
C PRO A 38 1.97 -14.86 15.39
N ASP A 39 1.85 -15.86 16.26
CA ASP A 39 1.85 -15.69 17.73
C ASP A 39 3.07 -14.93 18.26
N ALA A 40 4.22 -15.11 17.60
CA ALA A 40 5.45 -14.39 17.91
C ALA A 40 5.28 -12.86 17.87
N LEU A 41 4.40 -12.34 17.00
CA LEU A 41 4.13 -10.91 16.90
C LEU A 41 3.35 -10.40 18.13
N PHE A 42 2.35 -11.16 18.58
CA PHE A 42 1.60 -10.80 19.80
C PHE A 42 2.43 -10.95 21.06
N ASN A 43 3.35 -11.92 21.11
CA ASN A 43 4.30 -12.04 22.21
C ASN A 43 5.26 -10.85 22.29
N PHE A 44 5.66 -10.30 21.14
CA PHE A 44 6.53 -9.11 21.09
C PHE A 44 5.76 -7.81 21.38
N LEU A 45 4.51 -7.69 20.93
CA LEU A 45 3.66 -6.52 21.13
C LEU A 45 2.24 -6.92 21.60
N PRO A 46 2.06 -7.19 22.91
CA PRO A 46 0.79 -7.68 23.44
C PRO A 46 -0.39 -6.73 23.21
N ALA A 47 -0.14 -5.42 23.15
CA ALA A 47 -1.17 -4.42 22.87
C ALA A 47 -1.88 -4.64 21.52
N LEU A 48 -1.19 -5.29 20.56
CA LEU A 48 -1.74 -5.58 19.23
C LEU A 48 -2.81 -6.66 19.25
N SER A 49 -2.83 -7.57 20.23
CA SER A 49 -3.83 -8.66 20.25
C SER A 49 -5.26 -8.13 20.37
N SER A 50 -5.45 -6.95 20.98
CA SER A 50 -6.76 -6.30 21.12
C SER A 50 -7.27 -5.57 19.87
N LEU A 51 -6.41 -5.50 18.83
CA LEU A 51 -6.65 -4.82 17.57
C LEU A 51 -6.69 -5.79 16.38
N PHE A 52 -6.56 -7.09 16.59
CA PHE A 52 -6.54 -8.09 15.51
C PHE A 52 -7.32 -9.35 15.90
N PRO A 53 -7.98 -10.03 14.95
CA PRO A 53 -8.21 -9.56 13.58
C PRO A 53 -9.27 -8.44 13.50
N PRO A 54 -9.17 -7.55 12.50
CA PRO A 54 -10.22 -6.57 12.19
C PRO A 54 -11.58 -7.20 11.91
N SER A 55 -12.67 -6.51 12.26
CA SER A 55 -13.97 -6.82 11.65
C SER A 55 -14.00 -6.36 10.18
N VAL A 56 -14.81 -7.02 9.35
CA VAL A 56 -14.98 -6.63 7.93
C VAL A 56 -15.43 -5.17 7.79
N PRO A 57 -16.41 -4.65 8.56
CA PRO A 57 -16.77 -3.22 8.49
C PRO A 57 -15.63 -2.27 8.85
N GLN A 58 -14.85 -2.59 9.89
CA GLN A 58 -13.67 -1.81 10.27
C GLN A 58 -12.66 -1.75 9.12
N MET A 59 -12.38 -2.90 8.50
CA MET A 59 -11.47 -2.98 7.37
C MET A 59 -12.02 -2.20 6.16
N ALA A 60 -13.29 -2.35 5.83
CA ALA A 60 -13.91 -1.66 4.70
C ALA A 60 -13.84 -0.14 4.82
N VAL A 61 -14.11 0.43 6.01
CA VAL A 61 -13.98 1.87 6.26
C VAL A 61 -12.53 2.32 6.10
N ALA A 62 -11.61 1.61 6.77
CA ALA A 62 -10.18 1.90 6.76
C ALA A 62 -9.61 1.92 5.34
N THR A 63 -9.84 0.84 4.59
CA THR A 63 -9.32 0.67 3.22
C THR A 63 -10.01 1.61 2.23
N THR A 64 -11.30 1.92 2.41
CA THR A 64 -11.99 2.91 1.58
C THR A 64 -11.38 4.30 1.72
N LEU A 65 -11.15 4.77 2.96
CA LEU A 65 -10.56 6.09 3.20
C LEU A 65 -9.15 6.18 2.61
N LEU A 66 -8.32 5.15 2.81
CA LEU A 66 -6.98 5.10 2.24
C LEU A 66 -7.03 5.09 0.70
N THR A 67 -7.93 4.31 0.12
CA THR A 67 -8.14 4.23 -1.34
C THR A 67 -8.50 5.60 -1.90
N LEU A 68 -9.47 6.30 -1.29
CA LEU A 68 -9.88 7.64 -1.71
C LEU A 68 -8.73 8.64 -1.64
N LEU A 69 -7.90 8.58 -0.60
CA LEU A 69 -6.70 9.41 -0.48
C LEU A 69 -5.73 9.17 -1.64
N VAL A 70 -5.46 7.91 -2.00
CA VAL A 70 -4.56 7.58 -3.12
C VAL A 70 -5.15 8.04 -4.46
N TRP A 71 -6.45 7.86 -4.68
CA TRP A 71 -7.15 8.40 -5.86
C TRP A 71 -7.05 9.93 -5.94
N TRP A 72 -7.18 10.63 -4.82
CA TRP A 72 -7.01 12.08 -4.77
C TRP A 72 -5.58 12.51 -5.13
N VAL A 73 -4.57 11.83 -4.58
CA VAL A 73 -3.16 12.08 -4.93
C VAL A 73 -2.94 11.82 -6.43
N ALA A 74 -3.48 10.73 -6.97
CA ALA A 74 -3.36 10.41 -8.39
C ALA A 74 -4.01 11.45 -9.29
N TYR A 75 -5.21 11.91 -8.95
CA TYR A 75 -5.88 13.01 -9.62
C TYR A 75 -5.03 14.29 -9.59
N SER A 76 -4.49 14.65 -8.43
CA SER A 76 -3.66 15.85 -8.28
C SER A 76 -2.34 15.76 -9.06
N ALA A 77 -1.71 14.58 -9.08
CA ALA A 77 -0.50 14.32 -9.85
C ALA A 77 -0.76 14.35 -11.36
N CYS A 78 -1.78 13.67 -11.85
CA CYS A 78 -2.00 13.44 -13.27
C CYS A 78 -2.80 14.57 -13.95
N ILE A 79 -3.79 15.12 -13.27
CA ILE A 79 -4.68 16.16 -13.85
C ILE A 79 -4.18 17.55 -13.47
N ARG A 80 -3.86 17.78 -12.19
CA ARG A 80 -3.34 19.08 -11.72
C ARG A 80 -1.84 19.26 -11.90
N GLN A 81 -1.13 18.21 -12.34
CA GLN A 81 0.30 18.23 -12.70
C GLN A 81 1.20 18.75 -11.57
N ARG A 82 0.85 18.45 -10.32
CA ARG A 82 1.67 18.85 -9.17
C ARG A 82 2.85 17.89 -9.02
N ALA A 83 4.07 18.41 -9.20
CA ALA A 83 5.30 17.63 -9.12
C ALA A 83 5.47 16.89 -7.77
N THR A 84 5.08 17.52 -6.66
CA THR A 84 5.10 16.90 -5.32
C THR A 84 4.21 15.66 -5.25
N ASP A 85 3.07 15.68 -5.93
CA ASP A 85 2.12 14.56 -5.91
C ASP A 85 2.57 13.42 -6.83
N VAL A 86 3.30 13.73 -7.91
CA VAL A 86 4.01 12.72 -8.71
C VAL A 86 5.05 12.00 -7.85
N LEU A 87 5.84 12.74 -7.07
CA LEU A 87 6.79 12.15 -6.12
C LEU A 87 6.07 11.30 -5.06
N LEU A 88 4.93 11.77 -4.56
CA LEU A 88 4.12 11.02 -3.59
C LEU A 88 3.56 9.72 -4.19
N LEU A 89 3.21 9.67 -5.47
CA LEU A 89 2.83 8.42 -6.13
C LEU A 89 3.98 7.42 -6.21
N HIS A 90 5.21 7.88 -6.47
CA HIS A 90 6.39 7.00 -6.42
C HIS A 90 6.62 6.47 -4.99
N PHE A 91 6.39 7.31 -3.98
CA PHE A 91 6.39 6.90 -2.58
C PHE A 91 5.35 5.81 -2.30
N ILE A 92 4.10 6.03 -2.71
CA ILE A 92 3.01 5.05 -2.56
C ILE A 92 3.34 3.74 -3.28
N ALA A 93 3.92 3.78 -4.48
CA ALA A 93 4.36 2.58 -5.20
C ALA A 93 5.44 1.81 -4.43
N GLY A 94 6.38 2.51 -3.76
CA GLY A 94 7.36 1.89 -2.88
C GLY A 94 6.76 1.27 -1.62
N VAL A 95 5.76 1.93 -1.02
CA VAL A 95 5.00 1.37 0.11
C VAL A 95 4.25 0.11 -0.33
N LEU A 96 3.55 0.16 -1.46
CA LEU A 96 2.83 -0.98 -2.04
C LEU A 96 3.77 -2.15 -2.36
N PHE A 97 4.99 -1.86 -2.81
CA PHE A 97 6.02 -2.88 -3.06
C PHE A 97 6.46 -3.59 -1.79
N ILE A 98 6.79 -2.84 -0.73
CA ILE A 98 7.17 -3.42 0.56
C ILE A 98 6.00 -4.19 1.18
N ASN A 99 4.78 -3.64 1.10
CA ASN A 99 3.57 -4.32 1.56
C ASN A 99 3.39 -5.67 0.83
N ALA A 100 3.52 -5.71 -0.51
CA ALA A 100 3.44 -6.96 -1.25
C ALA A 100 4.48 -8.01 -0.78
N ILE A 101 5.72 -7.57 -0.50
CA ILE A 101 6.74 -8.45 0.09
C ILE A 101 6.31 -8.94 1.48
N SER A 102 5.74 -8.07 2.31
CA SER A 102 5.24 -8.45 3.64
C SER A 102 4.16 -9.54 3.58
N HIS A 103 3.17 -9.45 2.69
CA HIS A 103 2.15 -10.51 2.54
C HIS A 103 2.77 -11.84 2.13
N ILE A 104 3.72 -11.82 1.19
CA ILE A 104 4.44 -13.02 0.76
C ILE A 104 5.23 -13.62 1.92
N LEU A 105 6.01 -12.82 2.64
CA LEU A 105 6.82 -13.29 3.76
C LEU A 105 5.96 -13.84 4.90
N ILE A 106 4.91 -13.13 5.30
CA ILE A 106 4.01 -13.57 6.37
C ILE A 106 3.28 -14.84 5.95
N SER A 107 2.84 -14.96 4.69
CA SER A 107 2.21 -16.19 4.20
C SER A 107 3.18 -17.37 4.23
N LEU A 108 4.45 -17.18 3.84
CA LEU A 108 5.46 -18.23 3.92
C LEU A 108 5.82 -18.63 5.36
N ILE A 109 5.90 -17.66 6.28
CA ILE A 109 6.22 -17.92 7.69
C ILE A 109 5.06 -18.62 8.40
N SER A 110 3.84 -18.15 8.16
CA SER A 110 2.63 -18.72 8.75
C SER A 110 2.23 -20.02 8.07
N LEU A 111 2.67 -20.28 6.84
CA LEU A 111 2.17 -21.36 5.97
C LEU A 111 0.65 -21.28 5.72
N HIS A 112 0.08 -20.08 5.83
CA HIS A 112 -1.34 -19.79 5.61
C HIS A 112 -1.50 -18.71 4.55
N TYR A 113 -2.66 -18.69 3.90
CA TYR A 113 -3.03 -17.59 3.03
C TYR A 113 -3.08 -16.29 3.83
N GLN A 114 -2.60 -15.20 3.23
CA GLN A 114 -2.70 -13.87 3.80
C GLN A 114 -3.55 -13.03 2.84
N PRO A 115 -4.63 -12.40 3.31
CA PRO A 115 -5.40 -11.47 2.47
C PRO A 115 -4.46 -10.41 1.89
N GLY A 116 -4.53 -10.19 0.59
CA GLY A 116 -3.58 -9.35 -0.15
C GLY A 116 -2.46 -10.12 -0.87
N LEU A 117 -2.31 -11.43 -0.65
CA LEU A 117 -1.27 -12.25 -1.28
C LEU A 117 -1.48 -12.43 -2.79
N ILE A 118 -2.73 -12.59 -3.26
CA ILE A 118 -3.02 -12.81 -4.68
C ILE A 118 -2.63 -11.56 -5.47
N THR A 119 -3.10 -10.40 -5.02
CA THR A 119 -2.75 -9.10 -5.61
C THR A 119 -1.27 -8.79 -5.43
N ALA A 120 -0.65 -9.16 -4.31
CA ALA A 120 0.80 -9.03 -4.11
C ALA A 120 1.60 -9.75 -5.21
N LEU A 121 1.32 -11.03 -5.44
CA LEU A 121 2.06 -11.87 -6.40
C LEU A 121 1.77 -11.51 -7.85
N LEU A 122 0.49 -11.35 -8.19
CA LEU A 122 0.06 -11.23 -9.58
C LEU A 122 0.13 -9.80 -10.12
N LEU A 123 -0.01 -8.79 -9.25
CA LEU A 123 -0.18 -7.41 -9.68
C LEU A 123 0.86 -6.46 -9.07
N ASN A 124 0.89 -6.33 -7.74
CA ASN A 124 1.64 -5.29 -7.05
C ASN A 124 3.15 -5.49 -7.20
N LEU A 125 3.65 -6.70 -6.93
CA LEU A 125 5.08 -7.00 -7.03
C LEU A 125 5.62 -6.80 -8.45
N PRO A 126 5.05 -7.40 -9.52
CA PRO A 126 5.57 -7.21 -10.87
C PRO A 126 5.46 -5.75 -11.33
N TYR A 127 4.33 -5.09 -11.05
CA TYR A 127 4.13 -3.70 -11.44
C TYR A 127 5.10 -2.75 -10.73
N CYS A 128 5.16 -2.80 -9.39
CA CYS A 128 6.00 -1.88 -8.64
C CYS A 128 7.49 -2.11 -8.92
N LEU A 129 7.93 -3.36 -9.10
CA LEU A 129 9.31 -3.64 -9.48
C LEU A 129 9.66 -2.98 -10.82
N TRP A 130 8.79 -3.15 -11.83
CA TRP A 130 8.98 -2.53 -13.13
C TRP A 130 8.92 -0.99 -13.05
N PHE A 131 7.92 -0.44 -12.37
CA PHE A 131 7.66 1.00 -12.27
C PHE A 131 8.80 1.73 -11.54
N LEU A 132 9.22 1.24 -10.37
CA LEU A 132 10.31 1.85 -9.59
C LEU A 132 11.66 1.72 -10.29
N LYS A 133 11.92 0.58 -10.96
CA LYS A 133 13.12 0.41 -11.78
C LYS A 133 13.16 1.40 -12.93
N ARG A 134 12.03 1.57 -13.64
CA ARG A 134 11.89 2.54 -14.73
C ARG A 134 12.15 3.95 -14.24
N ALA A 135 11.51 4.39 -13.16
CA ALA A 135 11.67 5.73 -12.60
C ALA A 135 13.14 6.08 -12.26
N VAL A 136 13.91 5.09 -11.80
CA VAL A 136 15.36 5.27 -11.57
C VAL A 136 16.15 5.36 -12.87
N GLN A 137 15.77 4.59 -13.90
CA GLN A 137 16.46 4.56 -15.19
C GLN A 137 16.18 5.82 -16.04
N THR A 138 14.98 6.38 -15.95
CA THR A 138 14.57 7.61 -16.65
C THR A 138 15.05 8.88 -15.95
N GLY A 139 15.52 8.78 -14.71
CA GLY A 139 16.01 9.91 -13.92
C GLY A 139 14.90 10.69 -13.20
N ASP A 140 13.67 10.18 -13.21
CA ASP A 140 12.56 10.70 -12.39
C ASP A 140 12.89 10.57 -10.90
N PHE A 141 13.79 9.63 -10.56
CA PHE A 141 14.14 9.32 -9.20
C PHE A 141 15.60 8.90 -9.00
N HIS A 142 16.25 9.42 -7.96
CA HIS A 142 17.60 8.99 -7.61
C HIS A 142 17.53 7.68 -6.79
N ARG A 143 18.42 6.72 -7.09
CA ARG A 143 18.63 5.49 -6.28
C ARG A 143 18.65 5.70 -4.76
N LYS A 144 19.26 6.79 -4.27
CA LYS A 144 19.28 7.12 -2.83
C LYS A 144 17.89 7.37 -2.28
N GLN A 145 17.07 8.10 -3.04
CA GLN A 145 15.69 8.36 -2.67
C GLN A 145 14.89 7.04 -2.68
N LEU A 146 15.14 6.12 -3.62
CA LEU A 146 14.50 4.78 -3.63
C LEU A 146 14.82 4.01 -2.37
N ASN A 147 16.10 3.97 -1.99
CA ASN A 147 16.50 3.35 -0.75
C ASN A 147 15.77 3.99 0.45
N THR A 148 15.71 5.32 0.53
CA THR A 148 14.96 6.02 1.58
C THR A 148 13.48 5.64 1.60
N ILE A 149 12.80 5.60 0.45
CA ILE A 149 11.39 5.19 0.37
C ILE A 149 11.21 3.79 0.95
N LEU A 150 12.03 2.83 0.51
CA LEU A 150 11.91 1.44 0.94
C LEU A 150 12.14 1.28 2.44
N TRP A 151 13.14 1.98 3.01
CA TRP A 151 13.40 1.95 4.46
C TRP A 151 12.31 2.63 5.28
N VAL A 152 11.71 3.71 4.78
CA VAL A 152 10.61 4.41 5.45
C VAL A 152 9.31 3.61 5.34
N ALA A 153 9.09 2.88 4.23
CA ALA A 153 7.89 2.08 4.02
C ALA A 153 7.75 0.95 5.06
N ILE A 154 8.85 0.31 5.48
CA ILE A 154 8.84 -0.80 6.45
C ILE A 154 8.12 -0.43 7.76
N PRO A 155 8.52 0.63 8.51
CA PRO A 155 7.81 1.03 9.71
C PRO A 155 6.48 1.75 9.41
N LEU A 156 6.33 2.36 8.23
CA LEU A 156 5.12 3.10 7.90
C LEU A 156 3.91 2.17 7.70
N ILE A 157 4.09 1.00 7.09
CA ILE A 157 3.00 0.04 6.87
C ILE A 157 2.29 -0.33 8.17
N PRO A 158 2.96 -0.88 9.22
CA PRO A 158 2.28 -1.23 10.46
C PRO A 158 1.67 -0.01 11.15
N ILE A 159 2.30 1.17 11.07
CA ILE A 159 1.73 2.41 11.63
C ILE A 159 0.42 2.78 10.92
N LEU A 160 0.41 2.76 9.59
CA LEU A 160 -0.78 3.06 8.80
C LEU A 160 -1.87 2.02 9.02
N SER A 161 -1.53 0.74 9.08
CA SER A 161 -2.48 -0.34 9.41
C SER A 161 -3.12 -0.10 10.78
N LEU A 162 -2.33 0.23 11.82
CA LEU A 162 -2.84 0.51 13.16
C LEU A 162 -3.73 1.75 13.21
N LEU A 163 -3.34 2.83 12.54
CA LEU A 163 -4.12 4.06 12.46
C LEU A 163 -5.44 3.82 11.74
N ALA A 164 -5.40 3.17 10.58
CA ALA A 164 -6.58 2.87 9.79
C ALA A 164 -7.53 1.95 10.58
N HIS A 165 -6.98 0.97 11.30
CA HIS A 165 -7.77 0.08 12.14
C HIS A 165 -8.41 0.78 13.34
N SER A 166 -7.65 1.66 14.01
CA SER A 166 -8.16 2.50 15.11
C SER A 166 -9.29 3.42 14.66
N LEU A 167 -9.18 3.99 13.45
CA LEU A 167 -10.24 4.79 12.83
C LEU A 167 -11.47 3.96 12.52
N GLY A 168 -11.31 2.77 11.92
CA GLY A 168 -12.41 1.85 11.63
C GLY A 168 -13.20 1.47 12.89
N LYS A 169 -12.49 1.12 13.98
CA LYS A 169 -13.11 0.80 15.28
C LYS A 169 -13.87 1.99 15.87
N GLY A 170 -13.34 3.20 15.74
CA GLY A 170 -14.02 4.42 16.17
C GLY A 170 -15.32 4.69 15.41
N VAL A 171 -15.32 4.44 14.09
CA VAL A 171 -16.53 4.59 13.25
C VAL A 171 -17.57 3.53 13.62
N GLU A 172 -17.17 2.27 13.79
CA GLU A 172 -18.10 1.20 14.20
C GLU A 172 -18.76 1.52 15.55
N LEU A 173 -18.01 2.00 16.55
CA LEU A 173 -18.57 2.40 17.85
C LEU A 173 -19.56 3.57 17.78
N LEU A 174 -19.50 4.40 16.74
CA LEU A 174 -20.39 5.55 16.57
C LEU A 174 -21.68 5.22 15.81
N PHE A 175 -21.68 4.16 15.01
CA PHE A 175 -22.77 3.85 14.07
C PHE A 175 -23.31 2.40 14.16
N GLY A 176 -22.71 1.54 14.96
CA GLY A 176 -23.18 0.18 15.28
C GLY A 176 -23.79 0.09 16.68
#